data_AF-X0UN29-F1
#
_entry.id   AF-X0UN29-F1
#
_cell.length_a   1.000
_cell.length_b   1.000
_cell.length_c   1.000
_cell.angle_alpha   90.00
_cell.angle_beta   90.00
_cell.angle_gamma   90.00
#
_symmetry.space_group_name_H-M   'P 1'
#
loop_
_entity.id
_entity.type
_entity.pdbx_description
1 polymer ?
#
loop_
_entity_poly.entity_id
_entity_poly.type
_entity_poly.pdbx_seq_one_letter_code
_entity_poly.pdbx_strand_id
1 'polypeptide(L)'
;YNVALGAVVEIPIAAENDDVEQQTDGMYFDSSDLELIYDNDVTNPDDLQVVGIRFVDVGIPSGATIVSASVRFVADDVDDDEHIGDAYVIIEGELSPNAGAFEDTADNVSARARTAAQAAWGPVHWSEKGANYETSGIADIIQEIVNQDDWAAGNALVLIFSQDPDNPSTGVAEAEAGVGDDSALLHVEFDNFRAYQPVPADGAVDVAIDVNESTLEWTAGDTAVTHKVYLSTDETIDESDLVGETKLTSIAVDLALGTTYYWRVDEV
;
A
#
# COMPACT_ATOMS: atom_id res chain seq x y z
N TYR A 1 1.18 1.92 -27.45
CA TYR A 1 1.08 0.61 -26.78
C TYR A 1 2.13 0.63 -25.69
N ASN A 2 1.70 0.84 -24.45
CA ASN A 2 2.56 0.72 -23.28
C ASN A 2 2.26 -0.67 -22.70
N VAL A 3 3.28 -1.50 -22.57
CA VAL A 3 3.22 -2.75 -21.83
C VAL A 3 4.12 -2.51 -20.62
N ALA A 4 3.54 -2.43 -19.43
CA ALA A 4 4.31 -2.59 -18.21
C ALA A 4 4.57 -4.09 -18.03
N LEU A 5 5.80 -4.45 -17.67
CA LEU A 5 6.20 -5.82 -17.36
C LEU A 5 6.02 -6.12 -15.86
N GLY A 6 5.36 -5.22 -15.12
CA GLY A 6 5.17 -5.29 -13.67
C GLY A 6 3.85 -5.93 -13.26
N ALA A 7 3.81 -6.39 -12.02
CA ALA A 7 2.60 -6.83 -11.35
C ALA A 7 1.70 -5.64 -11.03
N VAL A 8 0.39 -5.90 -10.97
CA VAL A 8 -0.63 -4.90 -10.64
C VAL A 8 -1.42 -5.39 -9.44
N VAL A 9 -1.65 -4.52 -8.47
CA VAL A 9 -2.66 -4.71 -7.42
C VAL A 9 -3.71 -3.60 -7.52
N GLU A 10 -4.98 -4.03 -7.47
CA GLU A 10 -6.14 -3.15 -7.38
C GLU A 10 -6.91 -3.54 -6.11
N ILE A 11 -7.02 -2.61 -5.17
CA ILE A 11 -7.47 -2.90 -3.81
C ILE A 11 -8.59 -1.92 -3.47
N PRO A 12 -9.85 -2.38 -3.40
CA PRO A 12 -10.95 -1.56 -2.92
C PRO A 12 -10.91 -1.48 -1.40
N ILE A 13 -11.69 -0.56 -0.84
CA ILE A 13 -12.03 -0.55 0.59
C ILE A 13 -12.72 -1.87 0.95
N ALA A 14 -12.31 -2.51 2.05
CA ALA A 14 -12.78 -3.85 2.43
C ALA A 14 -13.87 -3.86 3.52
N ALA A 15 -14.00 -2.77 4.27
CA ALA A 15 -15.01 -2.59 5.32
C ALA A 15 -15.46 -1.12 5.37
N GLU A 16 -16.68 -0.88 5.84
CA GLU A 16 -17.25 0.49 5.95
C GLU A 16 -16.40 1.45 6.80
N ASN A 17 -15.56 0.93 7.69
CA ASN A 17 -14.73 1.73 8.58
C ASN A 17 -13.26 1.80 8.11
N ASP A 18 -12.98 1.35 6.88
CA ASP A 18 -11.66 1.48 6.26
C ASP A 18 -11.53 2.82 5.51
N ASP A 19 -12.56 3.64 5.45
CA ASP A 19 -12.50 5.06 5.14
C ASP A 19 -13.21 5.88 6.22
N VAL A 20 -12.65 7.04 6.52
CA VAL A 20 -13.12 7.90 7.62
C VAL A 20 -12.81 9.35 7.35
N GLU A 21 -13.66 10.20 7.92
CA GLU A 21 -13.46 11.63 8.00
C GLU A 21 -13.17 12.04 9.42
N GLN A 22 -12.29 13.02 9.57
CA GLN A 22 -11.95 13.57 10.86
C GLN A 22 -12.05 15.09 10.82
N GLN A 23 -12.98 15.64 11.61
CA GLN A 23 -13.07 17.07 11.90
C GLN A 23 -12.51 17.38 13.29
N THR A 24 -12.55 18.64 13.68
CA THR A 24 -12.11 19.07 15.02
C THR A 24 -13.01 18.57 16.16
N ASP A 25 -14.25 18.18 15.85
CA ASP A 25 -15.25 17.75 16.83
C ASP A 25 -15.46 16.23 16.90
N GLY A 26 -14.94 15.46 15.93
CA GLY A 26 -15.12 14.01 15.93
C GLY A 26 -14.53 13.27 14.72
N MET A 27 -14.73 11.95 14.78
CA MET A 27 -14.50 11.00 13.70
C MET A 27 -15.84 10.59 13.11
N TYR A 28 -15.93 10.50 11.80
CA TYR A 28 -17.12 10.08 11.06
C TYR A 28 -16.77 8.84 10.23
N PHE A 29 -17.50 7.75 10.49
CA PHE A 29 -17.27 6.41 9.93
C PHE A 29 -18.42 5.93 9.04
N ASP A 30 -19.55 6.63 9.07
CA ASP A 30 -20.80 6.25 8.42
C ASP A 30 -21.36 7.39 7.57
N SER A 31 -20.49 8.27 7.07
CA SER A 31 -20.86 9.24 6.04
C SER A 31 -21.26 8.49 4.76
N SER A 32 -22.20 9.07 4.02
CA SER A 32 -22.61 8.53 2.72
C SER A 32 -21.57 8.80 1.64
N ASP A 33 -20.71 9.77 1.89
CA ASP A 33 -19.77 10.38 0.99
C ASP A 33 -18.45 10.67 1.72
N LEU A 34 -17.39 10.85 0.95
CA LEU A 34 -16.06 11.24 1.41
C LEU A 34 -15.79 12.65 0.91
N GLU A 35 -15.86 13.60 1.81
CA GLU A 35 -15.61 15.00 1.57
C GLU A 35 -14.11 15.27 1.54
N LEU A 36 -13.59 15.50 0.33
CA LEU A 36 -12.19 15.83 0.16
C LEU A 36 -11.94 17.25 0.66
N ILE A 37 -11.51 17.32 1.92
CA ILE A 37 -11.00 18.48 2.68
C ILE A 37 -12.06 19.30 3.42
N TYR A 38 -13.24 19.53 2.87
CA TYR A 38 -14.29 20.31 3.54
C TYR A 38 -15.64 19.64 3.37
N ASP A 39 -16.41 19.58 4.46
CA ASP A 39 -17.80 19.08 4.49
C ASP A 39 -18.67 19.82 3.46
N ASN A 40 -18.86 21.14 3.61
CA ASN A 40 -19.69 21.94 2.70
C ASN A 40 -19.24 23.40 2.55
N ASP A 41 -18.75 24.06 3.62
CA ASP A 41 -18.34 25.45 3.60
C ASP A 41 -16.83 25.62 3.76
N VAL A 42 -16.14 25.83 2.62
CA VAL A 42 -14.70 26.14 2.56
C VAL A 42 -14.29 27.41 3.32
N THR A 43 -15.23 28.23 3.79
CA THR A 43 -14.98 29.42 4.60
C THR A 43 -15.12 29.16 6.11
N ASN A 44 -15.69 28.03 6.50
CA ASN A 44 -15.84 27.62 7.88
C ASN A 44 -14.69 26.68 8.30
N PRO A 45 -13.81 27.09 9.22
CA PRO A 45 -12.70 26.24 9.65
C PRO A 45 -13.13 25.01 10.44
N ASP A 46 -14.37 24.98 10.96
CA ASP A 46 -14.89 23.81 11.66
C ASP A 46 -15.25 22.67 10.69
N ASP A 47 -15.53 23.01 9.43
CA ASP A 47 -15.87 22.06 8.36
C ASP A 47 -14.63 21.48 7.67
N LEU A 48 -13.43 21.94 8.06
CA LEU A 48 -12.16 21.39 7.56
C LEU A 48 -11.95 19.98 8.11
N GLN A 49 -11.73 19.04 7.20
CA GLN A 49 -11.56 17.64 7.49
C GLN A 49 -10.19 17.09 7.08
N VAL A 50 -9.83 15.97 7.70
CA VAL A 50 -8.75 15.08 7.25
C VAL A 50 -9.36 13.72 6.95
N VAL A 51 -9.23 13.26 5.71
CA VAL A 51 -9.75 11.96 5.28
C VAL A 51 -8.66 10.90 5.41
N GLY A 52 -9.01 9.77 6.02
CA GLY A 52 -8.16 8.58 6.10
C GLY A 52 -8.76 7.45 5.29
N ILE A 53 -7.97 6.80 4.45
CA ILE A 53 -8.40 5.62 3.69
C ILE A 53 -7.39 4.50 3.92
N ARG A 54 -7.89 3.33 4.30
CA ARG A 54 -7.15 2.13 4.66
C ARG A 54 -7.42 1.03 3.64
N PHE A 55 -6.34 0.52 3.07
CA PHE A 55 -6.36 -0.62 2.17
C PHE A 55 -5.76 -1.82 2.90
N VAL A 56 -6.50 -2.92 2.99
CA VAL A 56 -6.05 -4.17 3.62
C VAL A 56 -5.57 -5.18 2.60
N ASP A 57 -4.88 -6.22 3.07
CA ASP A 57 -4.40 -7.33 2.23
C ASP A 57 -3.57 -6.84 1.03
N VAL A 58 -2.74 -5.80 1.24
CA VAL A 58 -1.93 -5.18 0.18
C VAL A 58 -0.85 -6.14 -0.26
N GLY A 59 -1.09 -6.84 -1.38
CA GLY A 59 -0.25 -7.91 -1.91
C GLY A 59 1.11 -7.49 -2.51
N ILE A 60 1.68 -6.37 -2.05
CA ILE A 60 2.96 -5.86 -2.53
C ILE A 60 4.09 -6.45 -1.67
N PRO A 61 5.07 -7.17 -2.25
CA PRO A 61 6.22 -7.68 -1.52
C PRO A 61 7.09 -6.58 -0.90
N SER A 62 7.74 -6.90 0.21
CA SER A 62 8.74 -6.04 0.83
C SER A 62 9.88 -5.72 -0.13
N GLY A 63 10.20 -4.43 -0.24
CA GLY A 63 11.24 -3.92 -1.13
C GLY A 63 10.91 -4.02 -2.63
N ALA A 64 9.66 -4.27 -3.01
CA ALA A 64 9.22 -4.11 -4.39
C ALA A 64 9.44 -2.67 -4.88
N THR A 65 9.73 -2.50 -6.17
CA THR A 65 9.89 -1.18 -6.79
C THR A 65 8.54 -0.71 -7.30
N ILE A 66 8.00 0.36 -6.72
CA ILE A 66 6.73 0.94 -7.16
C ILE A 66 6.96 1.72 -8.45
N VAL A 67 6.27 1.33 -9.52
CA VAL A 67 6.38 1.93 -10.86
C VAL A 67 5.41 3.08 -11.00
N SER A 68 4.16 2.86 -10.60
CA SER A 68 3.11 3.87 -10.59
C SER A 68 2.09 3.52 -9.51
N ALA A 69 1.44 4.53 -8.94
CA ALA A 69 0.36 4.34 -7.99
C ALA A 69 -0.59 5.54 -8.02
N SER A 70 -1.89 5.28 -7.88
CA SER A 70 -2.94 6.29 -7.74
C SER A 70 -4.12 5.71 -6.93
N VAL A 71 -4.96 6.59 -6.39
CA VAL A 71 -6.29 6.21 -5.91
C VAL A 71 -7.31 6.69 -6.91
N ARG A 72 -8.24 5.82 -7.30
CA ARG A 72 -9.44 6.16 -8.05
C ARG A 72 -10.59 6.41 -7.07
N PHE A 73 -11.25 7.55 -7.24
CA PHE A 73 -12.52 7.90 -6.61
C PHE A 73 -13.64 7.90 -7.65
N VAL A 74 -14.88 7.67 -7.19
CA VAL A 74 -16.11 7.94 -7.95
C VAL A 74 -16.75 9.18 -7.37
N ALA A 75 -17.09 10.16 -8.21
CA ALA A 75 -17.73 11.39 -7.75
C ALA A 75 -19.18 11.13 -7.32
N ASP A 76 -19.55 11.50 -6.08
CA ASP A 76 -20.95 11.46 -5.64
C ASP A 76 -21.68 12.75 -6.03
N ASP A 77 -21.17 13.95 -5.75
CA ASP A 77 -21.79 15.20 -6.20
C ASP A 77 -20.81 16.11 -6.98
N VAL A 78 -21.37 16.89 -7.91
CA VAL A 78 -20.62 17.68 -8.89
C VAL A 78 -21.33 18.98 -9.34
N ASP A 79 -22.57 19.28 -8.93
CA ASP A 79 -23.37 20.30 -9.63
C ASP A 79 -24.34 21.10 -8.74
N ASP A 80 -23.82 21.66 -7.64
CA ASP A 80 -24.51 22.67 -6.84
C ASP A 80 -23.65 23.93 -6.56
N ASP A 81 -24.16 24.86 -5.75
CA ASP A 81 -23.49 26.13 -5.45
C ASP A 81 -22.19 25.92 -4.62
N GLU A 82 -21.99 24.75 -4.02
CA GLU A 82 -20.85 24.38 -3.16
C GLU A 82 -19.69 23.77 -4.00
N HIS A 83 -20.02 23.17 -5.16
CA HIS A 83 -19.08 22.55 -6.11
C HIS A 83 -18.50 23.50 -7.18
N ILE A 84 -18.66 24.82 -7.03
CA ILE A 84 -18.23 25.82 -8.03
C ILE A 84 -16.70 26.01 -8.05
N GLY A 85 -16.01 25.72 -6.95
CA GLY A 85 -14.57 25.91 -6.78
C GLY A 85 -13.72 24.67 -7.03
N ASP A 86 -12.44 24.79 -6.70
CA ASP A 86 -11.46 23.69 -6.76
C ASP A 86 -11.01 23.30 -5.34
N ALA A 87 -10.88 22.00 -5.09
CA ALA A 87 -10.18 21.47 -3.92
C ALA A 87 -8.68 21.24 -4.22
N TYR A 88 -7.84 21.40 -3.19
CA TYR A 88 -6.40 21.18 -3.26
C TYR A 88 -5.92 20.35 -2.07
N VAL A 89 -5.38 19.19 -2.39
CA VAL A 89 -5.13 18.10 -1.44
C VAL A 89 -3.65 17.78 -1.37
N ILE A 90 -3.15 17.56 -0.17
CA ILE A 90 -1.90 16.87 0.10
C ILE A 90 -2.24 15.45 0.53
N ILE A 91 -1.65 14.51 -0.20
CA ILE A 91 -1.72 13.08 0.07
C ILE A 91 -0.41 12.66 0.73
N GLU A 92 -0.52 12.01 1.87
CA GLU A 92 0.57 11.37 2.61
C GLU A 92 0.16 9.94 2.96
N GLY A 93 1.11 9.12 3.36
CA GLY A 93 0.83 7.80 3.92
C GLY A 93 1.00 7.80 5.44
N GLU A 94 0.34 6.88 6.14
CA GLU A 94 0.79 6.51 7.48
C GLU A 94 2.15 5.81 7.37
N LEU A 95 3.16 6.32 8.08
CA LEU A 95 4.47 5.69 8.20
C LEU A 95 4.39 4.51 9.18
N SER A 96 3.73 3.45 8.73
CA SER A 96 3.55 2.19 9.44
C SER A 96 3.66 1.02 8.47
N PRO A 97 4.39 -0.05 8.81
CA PRO A 97 4.50 -1.22 7.96
C PRO A 97 3.21 -2.06 7.95
N ASN A 98 2.30 -1.82 8.89
CA ASN A 98 0.99 -2.46 8.94
C ASN A 98 0.00 -1.55 9.68
N ALA A 99 -0.75 -0.75 8.94
CA ALA A 99 -1.65 0.23 9.50
C ALA A 99 -2.82 -0.42 10.26
N GLY A 100 -3.03 0.01 11.50
CA GLY A 100 -4.18 -0.38 12.31
C GLY A 100 -5.49 0.18 11.73
N ALA A 101 -6.61 -0.47 12.06
CA ALA A 101 -7.94 0.05 11.76
C ALA A 101 -8.13 1.43 12.40
N PHE A 102 -9.00 2.25 11.81
CA PHE A 102 -9.41 3.50 12.45
C PHE A 102 -10.23 3.21 13.72
N GLU A 103 -10.00 4.00 14.77
CA GLU A 103 -10.72 3.90 16.04
C GLU A 103 -11.47 5.20 16.31
N ASP A 104 -12.67 5.10 16.90
CA ASP A 104 -13.47 6.24 17.34
C ASP A 104 -12.82 6.92 18.57
N THR A 105 -11.75 7.63 18.28
CA THR A 105 -10.91 8.36 19.22
C THR A 105 -10.50 9.67 18.55
N ALA A 106 -10.43 10.74 19.34
CA ALA A 106 -10.04 12.04 18.81
C ALA A 106 -8.67 11.97 18.11
N ASP A 107 -8.57 12.66 16.98
CA ASP A 107 -7.35 12.80 16.18
C ASP A 107 -6.80 11.49 15.58
N ASN A 108 -7.59 10.40 15.49
CA ASN A 108 -7.09 9.07 15.07
C ASN A 108 -6.45 9.05 13.67
N VAL A 109 -6.87 9.93 12.75
CA VAL A 109 -6.25 10.09 11.42
C VAL A 109 -5.08 11.06 11.51
N SER A 110 -5.34 12.27 11.99
CA SER A 110 -4.37 13.37 11.95
C SER A 110 -3.12 13.15 12.81
N ALA A 111 -3.23 12.36 13.89
CA ALA A 111 -2.12 12.04 14.79
C ALA A 111 -1.23 10.89 14.30
N ARG A 112 -1.61 10.19 13.21
CA ARG A 112 -0.79 9.14 12.61
C ARG A 112 0.53 9.73 12.12
N ALA A 113 1.63 9.01 12.39
CA ALA A 113 2.93 9.39 11.86
C ALA A 113 2.87 9.34 10.33
N ARG A 114 3.40 10.37 9.66
CA ARG A 114 3.29 10.52 8.20
C ARG A 114 4.58 10.14 7.49
N THR A 115 4.46 9.68 6.26
CA THR A 115 5.58 9.54 5.34
C THR A 115 6.26 10.89 5.12
N ALA A 116 7.55 10.89 4.81
CA ALA A 116 8.25 12.09 4.35
C ALA A 116 7.88 12.43 2.90
N ALA A 117 7.62 11.41 2.07
CA ALA A 117 7.02 11.58 0.77
C ALA A 117 5.57 12.05 0.89
N GLN A 118 5.19 12.98 0.01
CA GLN A 118 3.85 13.50 -0.13
C GLN A 118 3.57 13.80 -1.61
N ALA A 119 2.30 13.83 -1.99
CA ALA A 119 1.86 14.22 -3.33
C ALA A 119 0.81 15.32 -3.24
N ALA A 120 0.98 16.39 -4.03
CA ALA A 120 -0.06 17.39 -4.21
C ALA A 120 -1.03 16.92 -5.30
N TRP A 121 -2.32 17.01 -5.03
CA TRP A 121 -3.40 16.70 -5.95
C TRP A 121 -4.33 17.90 -6.04
N GLY A 122 -4.35 18.52 -7.22
CA GLY A 122 -5.15 19.71 -7.46
C GLY A 122 -4.78 20.40 -8.78
N PRO A 123 -5.66 21.25 -9.33
CA PRO A 123 -7.03 21.47 -8.85
C PRO A 123 -7.90 20.22 -9.02
N VAL A 124 -8.65 19.87 -7.96
CA VAL A 124 -9.65 18.80 -7.98
C VAL A 124 -10.99 19.46 -8.25
N HIS A 125 -11.54 19.19 -9.42
CA HIS A 125 -12.84 19.70 -9.85
C HIS A 125 -13.54 18.61 -10.64
N TRP A 126 -14.61 18.08 -10.08
CA TRP A 126 -15.38 17.00 -10.67
C TRP A 126 -16.59 17.58 -11.39
N SER A 127 -16.92 17.00 -12.54
CA SER A 127 -17.86 17.56 -13.50
C SER A 127 -18.97 16.59 -13.90
N GLU A 128 -18.89 15.33 -13.45
CA GLU A 128 -19.84 14.28 -13.77
C GLU A 128 -20.00 13.32 -12.58
N LYS A 129 -21.19 13.32 -11.97
CA LYS A 129 -21.57 12.35 -10.93
C LYS A 129 -21.45 10.92 -11.48
N GLY A 130 -20.84 10.04 -10.70
CA GLY A 130 -20.55 8.65 -11.07
C GLY A 130 -19.34 8.47 -11.99
N ALA A 131 -18.61 9.54 -12.33
CA ALA A 131 -17.38 9.41 -13.10
C ALA A 131 -16.18 9.07 -12.21
N ASN A 132 -15.19 8.39 -12.82
CA ASN A 132 -13.94 8.04 -12.17
C ASN A 132 -12.93 9.19 -12.26
N TYR A 133 -12.34 9.54 -11.12
CA TYR A 133 -11.26 10.51 -11.02
C TYR A 133 -10.08 9.89 -10.28
N GLU A 134 -8.87 10.09 -10.80
CA GLU A 134 -7.65 9.58 -10.19
C GLU A 134 -6.86 10.70 -9.50
N THR A 135 -6.21 10.35 -8.40
CA THR A 135 -5.24 11.21 -7.74
C THR A 135 -4.03 11.50 -8.64
N SER A 136 -3.21 12.48 -8.26
CA SER A 136 -1.83 12.52 -8.74
C SER A 136 -1.06 11.26 -8.33
N GLY A 137 0.12 11.05 -8.93
CA GLY A 137 0.93 9.86 -8.67
C GLY A 137 1.45 9.82 -7.22
N ILE A 138 1.20 8.72 -6.52
CA ILE A 138 1.57 8.50 -5.12
C ILE A 138 2.66 7.43 -4.94
N ALA A 139 3.38 7.08 -6.02
CA ALA A 139 4.37 6.00 -6.02
C ALA A 139 5.43 6.15 -4.92
N ASP A 140 5.94 7.37 -4.71
CA ASP A 140 6.97 7.64 -3.68
C ASP A 140 6.45 7.42 -2.25
N ILE A 141 5.17 7.68 -1.99
CA ILE A 141 4.52 7.44 -0.69
C ILE A 141 4.45 5.93 -0.43
N ILE A 142 3.92 5.18 -1.39
CA ILE A 142 3.82 3.72 -1.29
C ILE A 142 5.23 3.12 -1.18
N GLN A 143 6.19 3.62 -1.96
CA GLN A 143 7.58 3.16 -1.95
C GLN A 143 8.23 3.34 -0.57
N GLU A 144 7.99 4.45 0.11
CA GLU A 144 8.48 4.68 1.48
C GLU A 144 7.92 3.64 2.45
N ILE A 145 6.62 3.33 2.35
CA ILE A 145 5.95 2.37 3.23
C ILE A 145 6.45 0.94 3.01
N VAL A 146 6.48 0.46 1.76
CA VAL A 146 6.88 -0.93 1.44
C VAL A 146 8.38 -1.21 1.63
N ASN A 147 9.17 -0.15 1.82
CA ASN A 147 10.60 -0.23 2.15
C ASN A 147 10.87 -0.36 3.66
N GLN A 148 9.85 -0.27 4.51
CA GLN A 148 10.04 -0.48 5.95
C GLN A 148 10.39 -1.94 6.25
N ASP A 149 11.32 -2.15 7.19
CA ASP A 149 11.88 -3.49 7.50
C ASP A 149 10.80 -4.52 7.87
N ASP A 150 9.74 -4.08 8.56
CA ASP A 150 8.63 -4.95 9.00
C ASP A 150 7.45 -5.01 8.00
N TRP A 151 7.59 -4.40 6.81
CA TRP A 151 6.55 -4.53 5.78
C TRP A 151 6.50 -5.96 5.26
N ALA A 152 5.29 -6.51 5.15
CA ALA A 152 5.03 -7.81 4.58
C ALA A 152 3.85 -7.72 3.59
N ALA A 153 3.91 -8.52 2.52
CA ALA A 153 2.77 -8.65 1.61
C ALA A 153 1.53 -9.13 2.38
N GLY A 154 0.40 -8.45 2.17
CA GLY A 154 -0.84 -8.65 2.93
C GLY A 154 -1.02 -7.70 4.11
N ASN A 155 -0.01 -6.89 4.46
CA ASN A 155 -0.19 -5.84 5.46
C ASN A 155 -1.12 -4.74 4.94
N ALA A 156 -1.67 -3.96 5.87
CA ALA A 156 -2.52 -2.82 5.55
C ALA A 156 -1.71 -1.53 5.37
N LEU A 157 -2.20 -0.66 4.49
CA LEU A 157 -1.66 0.66 4.20
C LEU A 157 -2.74 1.71 4.43
N VAL A 158 -2.35 2.88 4.96
CA VAL A 158 -3.25 4.04 5.09
C VAL A 158 -2.72 5.20 4.28
N LEU A 159 -3.61 5.84 3.53
CA LEU A 159 -3.41 7.14 2.90
C LEU A 159 -4.22 8.19 3.64
N ILE A 160 -3.64 9.38 3.76
CA ILE A 160 -4.21 10.50 4.48
C ILE A 160 -4.29 11.69 3.52
N PHE A 161 -5.48 12.24 3.37
CA PHE A 161 -5.79 13.37 2.50
C PHE A 161 -6.10 14.58 3.38
N SER A 162 -5.37 15.67 3.16
CA SER A 162 -5.50 16.90 3.97
C SER A 162 -5.31 18.14 3.12
N GLN A 163 -5.76 19.29 3.61
CA GLN A 163 -5.66 20.56 2.87
C GLN A 163 -4.22 20.86 2.47
N ASP A 164 -4.01 21.23 1.20
CA ASP A 164 -2.75 21.83 0.78
C ASP A 164 -2.55 23.19 1.47
N PRO A 165 -1.53 23.34 2.35
CA PRO A 165 -1.32 24.59 3.07
C PRO A 165 -0.87 25.75 2.16
N ASP A 166 -0.32 25.44 0.97
CA ASP A 166 0.17 26.42 0.01
C ASP A 166 -0.92 26.84 -1.00
N ASN A 167 -1.97 26.03 -1.17
CA ASN A 167 -3.08 26.27 -2.08
C ASN A 167 -4.42 26.03 -1.36
N PRO A 168 -5.02 27.04 -0.70
CA PRO A 168 -6.30 26.85 -0.01
C PRO A 168 -7.43 26.50 -0.99
N SER A 169 -8.24 25.50 -0.63
CA SER A 169 -9.42 25.11 -1.40
C SER A 169 -10.44 26.25 -1.52
N THR A 170 -11.14 26.26 -2.65
CA THR A 170 -12.18 27.25 -2.97
C THR A 170 -13.53 26.62 -3.26
N GLY A 171 -13.59 25.30 -3.28
CA GLY A 171 -14.79 24.47 -3.34
C GLY A 171 -14.51 23.10 -2.73
N VAL A 172 -15.54 22.25 -2.71
CA VAL A 172 -15.51 20.89 -2.20
C VAL A 172 -15.40 19.87 -3.33
N ALA A 173 -15.08 18.62 -2.98
CA ALA A 173 -15.20 17.48 -3.87
C ALA A 173 -15.64 16.26 -3.05
N GLU A 174 -16.78 15.67 -3.41
CA GLU A 174 -17.45 14.61 -2.64
C GLU A 174 -17.40 13.28 -3.39
N ALA A 175 -16.76 12.28 -2.79
CA ALA A 175 -16.61 10.94 -3.38
C ALA A 175 -17.59 9.95 -2.76
N GLU A 176 -17.92 8.89 -3.48
CA GLU A 176 -18.64 7.75 -2.90
C GLU A 176 -17.80 7.13 -1.76
N ALA A 177 -18.43 6.90 -0.60
CA ALA A 177 -17.82 6.30 0.59
C ALA A 177 -18.15 4.80 0.75
N GLY A 178 -17.40 4.13 1.61
CA GLY A 178 -17.66 2.78 2.08
C GLY A 178 -17.32 1.70 1.04
N VAL A 179 -17.96 0.54 1.18
CA VAL A 179 -17.66 -0.64 0.33
C VAL A 179 -18.55 -0.73 -0.90
N GLY A 180 -18.00 -1.22 -2.02
CA GLY A 180 -18.78 -1.50 -3.22
C GLY A 180 -17.99 -1.35 -4.52
N ASP A 181 -18.69 -1.34 -5.64
CA ASP A 181 -18.07 -1.11 -6.95
C ASP A 181 -17.56 0.34 -7.11
N ASP A 182 -18.16 1.27 -6.35
CA ASP A 182 -17.86 2.70 -6.40
C ASP A 182 -16.88 3.16 -5.31
N SER A 183 -16.48 2.26 -4.39
CA SER A 183 -15.51 2.56 -3.33
C SER A 183 -14.19 3.07 -3.89
N ALA A 184 -13.49 3.88 -3.10
CA ALA A 184 -12.11 4.25 -3.40
C ALA A 184 -11.26 2.99 -3.70
N LEU A 185 -10.48 3.06 -4.78
CA LEU A 185 -9.69 1.93 -5.28
C LEU A 185 -8.23 2.35 -5.37
N LEU A 186 -7.36 1.72 -4.58
CA LEU A 186 -5.92 1.85 -4.74
C LEU A 186 -5.47 1.02 -5.95
N HIS A 187 -4.80 1.66 -6.90
CA HIS A 187 -4.15 1.02 -8.04
C HIS A 187 -2.63 1.18 -7.89
N VAL A 188 -1.89 0.08 -7.94
CA VAL A 188 -0.42 0.09 -7.89
C VAL A 188 0.17 -0.84 -8.93
N GLU A 189 1.04 -0.31 -9.77
CA GLU A 189 1.94 -1.07 -10.62
C GLU A 189 3.31 -1.16 -9.95
N PHE A 190 3.87 -2.36 -9.83
CA PHE A 190 5.19 -2.57 -9.23
C PHE A 190 5.98 -3.68 -9.93
N ASP A 191 7.30 -3.59 -9.83
CA ASP A 191 8.20 -4.66 -10.21
C ASP A 191 8.78 -5.32 -8.95
N ASN A 192 8.80 -6.65 -8.90
CA ASN A 192 9.50 -7.40 -7.86
C ASN A 192 10.65 -8.22 -8.44
N PHE A 193 11.86 -7.68 -8.37
CA PHE A 193 13.06 -8.33 -8.89
C PHE A 193 13.72 -9.32 -7.91
N ARG A 194 13.14 -9.54 -6.73
CA ARG A 194 13.70 -10.41 -5.70
C ARG A 194 12.83 -11.65 -5.50
N ALA A 195 13.48 -12.77 -5.17
CA ALA A 195 12.78 -13.95 -4.69
C ALA A 195 12.01 -13.63 -3.40
N TYR A 196 10.81 -14.18 -3.25
CA TYR A 196 9.92 -13.90 -2.12
C TYR A 196 9.10 -15.13 -1.73
N GLN A 197 8.36 -15.04 -0.61
CA GLN A 197 7.58 -16.16 -0.04
C GLN A 197 8.42 -17.45 0.11
N PRO A 198 9.52 -17.41 0.88
CA PRO A 198 10.35 -18.58 1.10
C PRO A 198 9.57 -19.71 1.80
N VAL A 199 9.85 -20.94 1.40
CA VAL A 199 9.40 -22.17 2.06
C VAL A 199 10.63 -23.05 2.30
N PRO A 200 11.00 -23.33 3.55
CA PRO A 200 10.36 -22.89 4.79
C PRO A 200 10.38 -21.36 4.96
N ALA A 201 9.33 -20.82 5.59
CA ALA A 201 9.27 -19.40 5.92
C ALA A 201 10.37 -19.02 6.93
N ASP A 202 10.72 -17.73 6.98
CA ASP A 202 11.67 -17.24 7.98
C ASP A 202 11.18 -17.55 9.40
N GLY A 203 12.10 -17.98 10.26
CA GLY A 203 11.82 -18.42 11.62
C GLY A 203 11.06 -19.75 11.74
N ALA A 204 10.80 -20.48 10.65
CA ALA A 204 10.12 -21.78 10.72
C ALA A 204 10.91 -22.78 11.58
N VAL A 205 10.20 -23.44 12.50
CA VAL A 205 10.71 -24.55 13.32
C VAL A 205 10.09 -25.87 12.86
N ASP A 206 10.70 -26.99 13.26
CA ASP A 206 10.24 -28.34 12.92
C ASP A 206 10.04 -28.56 11.40
N VAL A 207 10.89 -27.91 10.58
CA VAL A 207 10.94 -28.11 9.14
C VAL A 207 11.08 -29.60 8.85
N ALA A 208 10.11 -30.16 8.13
CA ALA A 208 10.08 -31.58 7.82
C ALA A 208 11.29 -31.96 6.96
N ILE A 209 12.23 -32.67 7.57
CA ILE A 209 13.34 -33.29 6.86
C ILE A 209 12.80 -34.60 6.27
N ASP A 210 12.52 -34.62 4.96
CA ASP A 210 12.40 -35.91 4.29
C ASP A 210 13.78 -36.58 4.34
N VAL A 211 13.80 -37.87 4.73
CA VAL A 211 15.02 -38.67 4.89
C VAL A 211 15.78 -38.88 3.58
N ASN A 212 15.28 -38.35 2.46
CA ASN A 212 15.90 -38.42 1.15
C ASN A 212 16.25 -37.07 0.50
N GLU A 213 15.78 -35.92 0.99
CA GLU A 213 16.15 -34.55 0.55
C GLU A 213 15.21 -33.52 1.23
N SER A 214 15.74 -32.45 1.85
CA SER A 214 14.89 -31.30 2.27
C SER A 214 14.81 -30.30 1.12
N THR A 215 13.68 -29.64 0.91
CA THR A 215 13.52 -28.70 -0.21
C THR A 215 13.40 -27.27 0.31
N LEU A 216 14.14 -26.35 -0.32
CA LEU A 216 13.89 -24.92 -0.25
C LEU A 216 13.11 -24.53 -1.50
N GLU A 217 11.99 -23.83 -1.33
CA GLU A 217 11.12 -23.33 -2.39
C GLU A 217 10.90 -21.83 -2.22
N TRP A 218 10.70 -21.09 -3.31
CA TRP A 218 10.42 -19.65 -3.29
C TRP A 218 9.50 -19.29 -4.45
N THR A 219 9.03 -18.04 -4.48
CA THR A 219 8.46 -17.45 -5.69
C THR A 219 9.51 -16.59 -6.38
N ALA A 220 9.65 -16.78 -7.70
CA ALA A 220 10.60 -16.04 -8.51
C ALA A 220 10.24 -14.56 -8.63
N GLY A 221 11.25 -13.70 -8.71
CA GLY A 221 11.09 -12.32 -9.17
C GLY A 221 10.67 -12.23 -10.65
N ASP A 222 10.02 -11.13 -11.03
CA ASP A 222 9.30 -10.97 -12.31
C ASP A 222 10.17 -11.16 -13.57
N THR A 223 11.44 -10.82 -13.47
CA THR A 223 12.39 -10.92 -14.60
C THR A 223 13.44 -12.02 -14.42
N ALA A 224 13.31 -12.85 -13.38
CA ALA A 224 14.28 -13.89 -13.08
C ALA A 224 14.32 -14.95 -14.18
N VAL A 225 15.51 -15.27 -14.66
CA VAL A 225 15.76 -16.36 -15.62
C VAL A 225 16.37 -17.57 -14.92
N THR A 226 17.24 -17.31 -13.94
CA THR A 226 17.83 -18.32 -13.05
C THR A 226 17.91 -17.79 -11.62
N HIS A 227 18.13 -18.71 -10.68
CA HIS A 227 18.17 -18.45 -9.25
C HIS A 227 19.47 -19.02 -8.68
N LYS A 228 20.27 -18.19 -8.01
CA LYS A 228 21.40 -18.66 -7.21
C LYS A 228 20.96 -18.83 -5.77
N VAL A 229 21.08 -20.05 -5.24
CA VAL A 229 20.66 -20.37 -3.87
C VAL A 229 21.87 -20.55 -2.99
N TYR A 230 21.85 -19.89 -1.83
CA TYR A 230 22.92 -19.91 -0.84
C TYR A 230 22.36 -20.45 0.48
N LEU A 231 23.15 -21.25 1.20
CA LEU A 231 22.74 -21.86 2.48
C LEU A 231 23.95 -21.94 3.41
N SER A 232 23.79 -21.42 4.62
CA SER A 232 24.83 -21.43 5.65
C SER A 232 24.26 -21.72 7.04
N THR A 233 25.13 -22.10 7.97
CA THR A 233 24.81 -22.09 9.41
C THR A 233 25.21 -20.76 10.07
N ASP A 234 25.93 -19.90 9.34
CA ASP A 234 26.24 -18.55 9.75
C ASP A 234 25.16 -17.58 9.23
N GLU A 235 24.77 -16.60 10.04
CA GLU A 235 23.74 -15.62 9.68
C GLU A 235 24.15 -14.71 8.52
N THR A 236 25.46 -14.49 8.38
CA THR A 236 26.01 -13.69 7.27
C THR A 236 26.35 -14.60 6.10
N ILE A 237 25.48 -14.63 5.10
CA ILE A 237 25.68 -15.39 3.86
C ILE A 237 26.57 -14.63 2.90
N ASP A 238 27.57 -15.31 2.34
CA ASP A 238 28.41 -14.77 1.27
C ASP A 238 28.49 -15.70 0.04
N GLU A 239 29.30 -15.32 -0.95
CA GLU A 239 29.41 -16.06 -2.21
C GLU A 239 29.95 -17.49 -2.05
N SER A 240 30.61 -17.81 -0.92
CA SER A 240 31.13 -19.14 -0.64
C SER A 240 30.07 -20.13 -0.17
N ASP A 241 28.89 -19.64 0.26
CA ASP A 241 27.74 -20.45 0.69
C ASP A 241 26.86 -20.92 -0.48
N LEU A 242 27.28 -20.69 -1.74
CA LEU A 242 26.52 -21.05 -2.92
C LEU A 242 26.27 -22.57 -2.98
N VAL A 243 25.01 -22.96 -2.90
CA VAL A 243 24.55 -24.35 -3.08
C VAL A 243 24.48 -24.69 -4.57
N GLY A 244 23.94 -23.77 -5.37
CA GLY A 244 23.83 -23.97 -6.81
C GLY A 244 22.99 -22.90 -7.51
N GLU A 245 22.93 -23.03 -8.84
CA GLU A 245 22.09 -22.21 -9.71
C GLU A 245 21.05 -23.09 -10.40
N THR A 246 19.79 -22.67 -10.39
CA THR A 246 18.66 -23.44 -10.94
C THR A 246 17.71 -22.56 -11.74
N LYS A 247 16.95 -23.19 -12.65
CA LYS A 247 15.82 -22.57 -13.36
C LYS A 247 14.47 -22.89 -12.72
N LEU A 248 14.48 -23.73 -11.70
CA LEU A 248 13.31 -24.07 -10.92
C LEU A 248 13.25 -23.14 -9.72
N THR A 249 12.06 -22.91 -9.19
CA THR A 249 11.83 -22.17 -7.95
C THR A 249 11.96 -23.07 -6.71
N SER A 250 12.80 -24.10 -6.81
CA SER A 250 13.10 -25.02 -5.73
C SER A 250 14.49 -25.62 -5.89
N ILE A 251 15.11 -25.96 -4.76
CA ILE A 251 16.36 -26.73 -4.70
C ILE A 251 16.35 -27.67 -3.51
N ALA A 252 16.85 -28.88 -3.73
CA ALA A 252 17.03 -29.86 -2.69
C ALA A 252 18.34 -29.60 -1.93
N VAL A 253 18.30 -29.75 -0.61
CA VAL A 253 19.40 -29.50 0.33
C VAL A 253 19.43 -30.58 1.42
N ASP A 254 20.62 -30.83 1.95
CA ASP A 254 20.82 -31.72 3.09
C ASP A 254 20.84 -30.90 4.39
N LEU A 255 19.80 -31.05 5.22
CA LEU A 255 19.69 -30.39 6.51
C LEU A 255 19.94 -31.38 7.66
N ALA A 256 20.66 -30.92 8.68
CA ALA A 256 20.88 -31.68 9.91
C ALA A 256 19.87 -31.29 11.00
N LEU A 257 19.33 -32.29 11.70
CA LEU A 257 18.43 -32.07 12.85
C LEU A 257 19.09 -31.20 13.92
N GLY A 258 18.31 -30.29 14.51
CA GLY A 258 18.76 -29.42 15.60
C GLY A 258 19.76 -28.34 15.19
N THR A 259 19.88 -28.07 13.88
CA THR A 259 20.76 -27.04 13.32
C THR A 259 19.91 -25.90 12.77
N THR A 260 20.29 -24.66 13.09
CA THR A 260 19.71 -23.46 12.48
C THR A 260 20.45 -23.16 11.18
N TYR A 261 19.69 -22.85 10.13
CA TYR A 261 20.23 -22.50 8.83
C TYR A 261 19.69 -21.13 8.39
N TYR A 262 20.51 -20.43 7.62
CA TYR A 262 20.20 -19.18 6.95
C TYR A 262 20.35 -19.42 5.45
N TRP A 263 19.39 -18.96 4.66
CA TRP A 263 19.44 -19.13 3.22
C TRP A 263 18.92 -17.89 2.50
N ARG A 264 19.40 -17.69 1.28
CA ARG A 264 18.92 -16.62 0.40
C ARG A 264 18.89 -17.09 -1.05
N VAL A 265 18.14 -16.37 -1.86
CA VAL A 265 18.10 -16.55 -3.31
C VAL A 265 18.41 -15.23 -3.98
N ASP A 266 19.43 -15.24 -4.85
CA ASP A 266 19.76 -14.10 -5.71
C ASP A 266 19.20 -14.38 -7.11
N GLU A 267 18.32 -13.49 -7.57
CA GLU A 267 17.70 -13.56 -8.91
C GLU A 267 18.69 -13.09 -10.00
N VAL A 268 18.69 -13.78 -11.15
CA VAL A 268 19.63 -13.57 -12.28
C VAL A 268 18.90 -13.36 -13.61
#